data_AF-A0A1B6KHY7-F1
#
_entry.id   AF-A0A1B6KHY7-F1
#
_cell.length_a   1.000
_cell.length_b   1.000
_cell.length_c   1.000
_cell.angle_alpha   90.00
_cell.angle_beta   90.00
_cell.angle_gamma   90.00
#
_symmetry.space_group_name_H-M   'P 1'
#
loop_
_entity.id
_entity.type
_entity.pdbx_description
1 polymer ?
#
loop_
_entity_poly.entity_id
_entity_poly.type
_entity_poly.pdbx_seq_one_letter_code
_entity_poly.pdbx_strand_id
1 'polypeptide(L)'
;MEWLLENSHRVKEEPEENLEEALASSLNISSPNPNNPLHTIDKLLRDIRDFHYRHFEPNPKTLETLKNMGFSEDDAMEALRVTGNNQVAACEWLCGERDPRVTQPDAGLDPEGTLYKALMNNPAIQLGLHNPKIMLAFLSILENSSTANLWLNDVDTAPVLGQVFKTYHSEKHILVVNQQMELIKRQQDPS
;
A
#
# COMPACT_ATOMS: atom_id res chain seq x y z
N MET A 1 42.31 29.27 39.52
CA MET A 1 41.02 29.76 38.99
C MET A 1 41.24 30.58 37.71
N GLU A 2 42.15 30.16 36.84
CA GLU A 2 42.49 30.86 35.58
C GLU A 2 42.01 30.08 34.34
N TRP A 3 41.54 28.84 34.51
CA TRP A 3 41.00 28.02 33.41
C TRP A 3 39.61 28.49 32.92
N LEU A 4 38.85 29.19 33.77
CA LEU A 4 37.50 29.65 33.45
C LEU A 4 37.45 31.01 32.72
N LEU A 5 38.60 31.68 32.55
CA LEU A 5 38.69 32.95 31.81
C LEU A 5 39.23 32.74 30.39
N GLU A 6 39.90 31.61 30.11
CA GLU A 6 40.42 31.27 28.78
C GLU A 6 39.31 30.81 27.81
N ASN A 7 38.17 30.34 28.32
CA ASN A 7 37.06 29.86 27.49
C ASN A 7 36.00 30.91 27.13
N SER A 8 36.17 32.18 27.54
CA SER A 8 35.20 33.25 27.23
C SER A 8 35.35 33.86 25.83
N HIS A 9 36.39 33.48 25.08
CA HIS A 9 36.67 34.01 23.74
C HIS A 9 36.96 32.89 22.73
N ARG A 10 36.00 31.99 22.53
CA ARG A 10 35.96 31.20 21.30
C ARG A 10 34.53 31.07 20.80
N VAL A 11 34.03 32.20 20.30
CA VAL A 11 33.05 32.21 19.21
C VAL A 11 33.75 31.58 18.00
N LYS A 12 33.28 30.41 17.60
CA LYS A 12 33.38 29.86 16.24
C LYS A 12 31.95 29.37 15.98
N GLU A 13 31.09 30.18 15.37
CA GLU A 13 30.83 30.13 13.92
C GLU A 13 30.77 28.66 13.43
N GLU A 14 29.60 28.05 13.64
CA GLU A 14 29.18 26.85 12.92
C GLU A 14 28.41 27.33 11.68
N PRO A 15 28.81 26.93 10.45
CA PRO A 15 28.07 27.25 9.25
C PRO A 15 26.80 26.39 9.19
N GLU A 16 25.66 27.05 8.97
CA GLU A 16 24.42 26.40 8.58
C GLU A 16 24.60 25.76 7.19
N GLU A 17 24.85 24.45 7.14
CA GLU A 17 24.82 23.67 5.90
C GLU A 17 23.86 22.47 6.03
N ASN A 18 22.79 22.58 5.23
CA ASN A 18 22.00 21.51 4.61
C ASN A 18 21.26 20.49 5.49
N LEU A 19 20.07 20.92 5.94
CA LEU A 19 18.98 20.05 6.39
C LEU A 19 18.43 19.12 5.27
N GLU A 20 18.80 19.34 4.01
CA GLU A 20 18.38 18.51 2.86
C GLU A 20 19.18 17.19 2.73
N GLU A 21 20.40 17.11 3.26
CA GLU A 21 21.27 15.93 3.10
C GLU A 21 20.90 14.77 4.04
N ALA A 22 20.22 15.08 5.16
CA ALA A 22 19.68 14.08 6.07
C ALA A 22 18.47 13.32 5.51
N LEU A 23 17.70 13.93 4.61
CA LEU A 23 16.54 13.28 3.97
C LEU A 23 16.95 12.38 2.80
N ALA A 24 18.01 12.75 2.07
CA ALA A 24 18.54 11.94 0.97
C ALA A 24 19.18 10.62 1.45
N SER A 25 19.64 10.54 2.69
CA SER A 25 20.26 9.33 3.26
C SER A 25 19.27 8.19 3.52
N SER A 26 17.95 8.44 3.53
CA SER A 26 16.93 7.40 3.73
C SER A 26 16.56 6.63 2.45
N LEU A 27 17.07 7.03 1.27
CA LEU A 27 16.73 6.40 -0.01
C LEU A 27 17.91 5.75 -0.74
N ASN A 28 19.09 5.66 -0.12
CA ASN A 28 20.22 4.96 -0.73
C ASN A 28 20.09 3.43 -0.63
N ILE A 29 19.15 2.87 -1.39
CA ILE A 29 19.06 1.45 -1.73
C ILE A 29 20.14 1.18 -2.79
N SER A 30 21.41 1.19 -2.40
CA SER A 30 22.51 0.74 -3.27
C SER A 30 23.54 -0.02 -2.46
N SER A 31 23.09 -1.11 -1.86
CA SER A 31 23.92 -2.28 -1.57
C SER A 31 23.00 -3.47 -1.31
N PRO A 32 23.03 -4.54 -2.12
CA PRO A 32 22.32 -5.77 -1.83
C PRO A 32 23.06 -6.47 -0.69
N ASN A 33 22.86 -6.01 0.55
CA ASN A 33 23.29 -6.76 1.71
C ASN A 33 22.32 -7.94 1.84
N PRO A 34 22.76 -9.20 1.61
CA PRO A 34 21.89 -10.38 1.69
C PRO A 34 21.34 -10.62 3.11
N ASN A 35 21.85 -9.88 4.10
CA ASN A 35 21.40 -9.93 5.48
C ASN A 35 20.37 -8.84 5.85
N ASN A 36 19.95 -8.00 4.90
CA ASN A 36 18.90 -7.02 5.16
C ASN A 36 17.51 -7.70 5.05
N PRO A 37 16.72 -7.77 6.14
CA PRO A 37 15.40 -8.41 6.13
C PRO A 37 14.45 -7.76 5.12
N LEU A 38 14.57 -6.45 4.86
CA LEU A 38 13.74 -5.76 3.86
C LEU A 38 14.02 -6.29 2.45
N HIS A 39 15.28 -6.54 2.12
CA HIS A 39 15.66 -7.10 0.82
C HIS A 39 15.13 -8.52 0.62
N THR A 40 15.16 -9.34 1.68
CA THR A 40 14.60 -10.70 1.66
C THR A 40 13.08 -10.69 1.50
N ILE A 41 12.37 -9.80 2.20
CA ILE A 41 10.91 -9.65 2.07
C ILE A 41 10.55 -9.18 0.67
N ASP A 42 11.24 -8.17 0.16
CA ASP A 42 11.03 -7.62 -1.18
C ASP A 42 11.30 -8.68 -2.27
N LYS A 43 12.34 -9.50 -2.11
CA LYS A 43 12.57 -10.68 -2.96
C LYS A 43 11.44 -11.71 -2.85
N LEU A 44 11.03 -12.07 -1.64
CA LEU A 44 9.95 -13.04 -1.42
C LEU A 44 8.64 -12.59 -2.08
N LEU A 45 8.26 -11.32 -1.91
CA LEU A 45 7.06 -10.76 -2.52
C LEU A 45 7.13 -10.81 -4.06
N ARG A 46 8.30 -10.51 -4.63
CA ARG A 46 8.54 -10.68 -6.08
C ARG A 46 8.39 -12.13 -6.51
N ASP A 47 8.99 -13.08 -5.79
CA ASP A 47 8.94 -14.51 -6.14
C ASP A 47 7.51 -15.06 -6.07
N ILE A 48 6.73 -14.69 -5.04
CA ILE A 48 5.31 -15.07 -4.90
C ILE A 48 4.48 -14.50 -6.06
N ARG A 49 4.72 -13.24 -6.43
CA ARG A 49 4.03 -12.59 -7.55
C ARG A 49 4.35 -13.26 -8.88
N ASP A 50 5.63 -13.52 -9.16
CA ASP A 50 6.06 -14.19 -10.37
C ASP A 50 5.45 -15.59 -10.46
N PHE A 51 5.37 -16.28 -9.32
CA PHE A 51 4.67 -17.56 -9.23
C PHE A 51 3.19 -17.40 -9.61
N HIS A 52 2.48 -16.42 -9.02
CA HIS A 52 1.07 -16.19 -9.31
C HIS A 52 0.82 -15.78 -10.77
N TYR A 53 1.68 -14.94 -11.35
CA TYR A 53 1.57 -14.52 -12.76
C TYR A 53 1.75 -15.70 -13.72
N ARG A 54 2.68 -16.63 -13.42
CA ARG A 54 2.93 -17.82 -14.24
C ARG A 54 1.85 -18.89 -14.14
N HIS A 55 1.23 -19.03 -12.97
CA HIS A 55 0.18 -20.03 -12.72
C HIS A 55 -1.23 -19.43 -12.81
N PHE A 56 -1.38 -18.26 -13.42
CA PHE A 56 -2.66 -17.59 -13.55
C PHE A 56 -3.60 -18.36 -14.50
N GLU A 57 -4.77 -18.74 -14.01
CA GLU A 57 -5.85 -19.31 -14.81
C GLU A 57 -7.01 -18.32 -14.97
N PRO A 58 -7.33 -17.88 -16.20
CA PRO A 58 -8.45 -16.98 -16.43
C PRO A 58 -9.77 -17.72 -16.18
N ASN A 59 -10.67 -17.09 -15.41
CA ASN A 59 -12.00 -17.63 -15.20
C ASN A 59 -12.78 -17.59 -16.53
N PRO A 60 -13.25 -18.74 -17.04
CA PRO A 60 -13.88 -18.82 -18.36
C PRO A 60 -15.15 -17.97 -18.45
N LYS A 61 -15.90 -17.81 -17.35
CA LYS A 61 -17.13 -17.01 -17.33
C LYS A 61 -16.84 -15.52 -17.51
N THR A 62 -15.82 -15.01 -16.81
CA THR A 62 -15.45 -13.60 -16.91
C THR A 62 -14.78 -13.31 -18.24
N LEU A 63 -13.96 -14.23 -18.76
CA LEU A 63 -13.36 -14.12 -20.08
C LEU A 63 -14.42 -14.07 -21.19
N GLU A 64 -15.40 -14.97 -21.16
CA GLU A 64 -16.51 -14.98 -22.12
C GLU A 64 -17.34 -13.69 -22.03
N THR A 65 -17.57 -13.18 -20.82
CA THR A 65 -18.29 -11.92 -20.62
C THR A 65 -17.55 -10.73 -21.24
N LEU A 66 -16.22 -10.65 -21.07
CA LEU A 66 -15.41 -9.61 -21.71
C LEU A 66 -15.38 -9.76 -23.23
N LYS A 67 -15.28 -10.98 -23.76
CA LYS A 67 -15.38 -11.24 -25.21
C LYS A 67 -16.75 -10.83 -25.76
N ASN A 68 -17.83 -11.08 -25.03
CA ASN A 68 -19.18 -10.67 -25.41
C ASN A 68 -19.38 -9.15 -25.39
N MET A 69 -18.59 -8.41 -24.61
CA MET A 69 -18.54 -6.94 -24.64
C MET A 69 -17.77 -6.39 -25.85
N GLY A 70 -17.08 -7.25 -26.61
CA GLY A 70 -16.32 -6.88 -27.81
C GLY A 70 -14.82 -6.69 -27.59
N PHE A 71 -14.29 -7.02 -26.40
CA PHE A 71 -12.84 -7.01 -26.16
C PHE A 71 -12.14 -8.18 -26.82
N SER A 72 -10.88 -7.98 -27.23
CA SER A 72 -10.06 -9.06 -27.78
C SER A 72 -9.77 -10.09 -26.68
N GLU A 73 -9.60 -11.36 -27.07
CA GLU A 73 -9.31 -12.43 -26.12
C GLU A 73 -7.94 -12.24 -25.44
N ASP A 74 -6.95 -11.75 -26.18
CA ASP A 74 -5.62 -11.46 -25.66
C ASP A 74 -5.64 -10.32 -24.65
N ASP A 75 -6.35 -9.21 -24.94
CA ASP A 75 -6.47 -8.09 -24.01
C ASP A 75 -7.29 -8.47 -22.78
N ALA A 76 -8.38 -9.25 -22.95
CA ALA A 76 -9.19 -9.73 -21.84
C ALA A 76 -8.40 -10.69 -20.94
N MET A 77 -7.55 -11.53 -21.51
CA MET A 77 -6.68 -12.42 -20.74
C MET A 77 -5.64 -11.63 -19.94
N GLU A 78 -5.00 -10.62 -20.54
CA GLU A 78 -4.04 -9.77 -19.82
C GLU A 78 -4.73 -8.93 -18.74
N ALA A 79 -5.91 -8.37 -19.02
CA ALA A 79 -6.70 -7.63 -18.04
C ALA A 79 -7.09 -8.50 -16.84
N LEU A 80 -7.53 -9.74 -17.08
CA LEU A 80 -7.86 -10.66 -16.00
C LEU A 80 -6.62 -11.11 -15.22
N ARG A 81 -5.47 -11.23 -15.90
CA ARG A 81 -4.18 -11.57 -15.27
C ARG A 81 -3.71 -10.47 -14.33
N VAL A 82 -3.82 -9.21 -14.75
CA VAL A 82 -3.45 -8.04 -13.95
C VAL A 82 -4.43 -7.84 -12.78
N THR A 83 -5.73 -8.03 -13.01
CA THR A 83 -6.76 -7.72 -12.02
C THR A 83 -7.20 -8.91 -11.15
N GLY A 84 -6.57 -10.08 -11.33
CA GLY A 84 -6.84 -11.28 -10.53
C GLY A 84 -8.26 -11.83 -10.72
N ASN A 85 -8.71 -11.94 -11.97
CA ASN A 85 -10.05 -12.41 -12.35
C ASN A 85 -11.24 -11.53 -11.90
N ASN A 86 -11.01 -10.28 -11.50
CA ASN A 86 -12.09 -9.35 -11.20
C ASN A 86 -12.64 -8.71 -12.48
N GLN A 87 -13.86 -9.04 -12.86
CA GLN A 87 -14.49 -8.53 -14.09
C GLN A 87 -14.60 -7.00 -14.12
N VAL A 88 -15.01 -6.36 -13.03
CA VAL A 88 -15.22 -4.90 -12.99
C VAL A 88 -13.89 -4.18 -13.16
N ALA A 89 -12.88 -4.61 -12.41
CA ALA A 89 -11.54 -4.05 -12.51
C ALA A 89 -10.92 -4.33 -13.90
N ALA A 90 -11.16 -5.51 -14.49
CA ALA A 90 -10.70 -5.82 -15.84
C ALA A 90 -11.36 -4.92 -16.90
N CYS A 91 -12.66 -4.65 -16.79
CA CYS A 91 -13.35 -3.70 -17.66
C CYS A 91 -12.79 -2.28 -17.52
N GLU A 92 -12.55 -1.82 -16.28
CA GLU A 92 -11.94 -0.51 -16.03
C GLU A 92 -10.53 -0.43 -16.62
N TRP A 93 -9.74 -1.50 -16.50
CA TRP A 93 -8.40 -1.60 -17.08
C TRP A 93 -8.41 -1.58 -18.61
N LEU A 94 -9.43 -2.20 -19.23
CA LEU A 94 -9.61 -2.23 -20.69
C LEU A 94 -10.18 -0.93 -21.26
N CYS A 95 -11.02 -0.22 -20.51
CA CYS A 95 -11.71 1.01 -20.95
C CYS A 95 -10.96 2.30 -20.61
N GLY A 96 -10.11 2.29 -19.58
CA GLY A 96 -9.37 3.47 -19.11
C GLY A 96 -8.02 3.67 -19.81
N GLU A 97 -7.36 4.79 -19.51
CA GLU A 97 -5.90 4.82 -19.59
C GLU A 97 -5.40 3.75 -18.61
N ARG A 98 -4.52 2.85 -19.06
CA ARG A 98 -3.96 1.73 -18.28
C ARG A 98 -3.38 2.25 -16.96
N ASP A 99 -4.23 2.45 -15.95
CA ASP A 99 -3.88 3.21 -14.77
C ASP A 99 -2.80 2.40 -14.05
N PRO A 100 -1.62 2.98 -13.80
CA PRO A 100 -0.59 2.29 -13.05
C PRO A 100 -1.10 1.85 -11.68
N ARG A 101 -2.13 2.46 -11.07
CA ARG A 101 -2.71 1.96 -9.82
C ARG A 101 -3.42 0.61 -9.94
N VAL A 102 -3.99 0.31 -11.10
CA VAL A 102 -4.60 -1.00 -11.41
C VAL A 102 -3.53 -1.98 -11.92
N THR A 103 -2.49 -1.45 -12.58
CA THR A 103 -1.42 -2.24 -13.21
C THR A 103 -0.26 -2.57 -12.25
N GLN A 104 -0.09 -1.76 -11.20
CA GLN A 104 0.95 -1.81 -10.17
C GLN A 104 0.32 -1.75 -8.77
N PRO A 105 -0.38 -2.82 -8.33
CA PRO A 105 -0.69 -3.01 -6.91
C PRO A 105 0.57 -3.13 -6.03
N ASP A 106 1.76 -3.15 -6.63
CA ASP A 106 3.08 -3.19 -5.98
C ASP A 106 3.61 -1.82 -5.54
N ALA A 107 3.00 -0.71 -5.96
CA ALA A 107 3.36 0.63 -5.47
C ALA A 107 3.12 0.78 -3.95
N GLY A 108 2.40 -0.18 -3.34
CA GLY A 108 2.05 -0.16 -1.93
C GLY A 108 1.09 0.98 -1.60
N LEU A 109 0.88 1.21 -0.31
CA LEU A 109 0.18 2.39 0.14
C LEU A 109 1.15 3.58 0.13
N ASP A 110 0.69 4.73 -0.37
CA ASP A 110 1.43 5.98 -0.32
C ASP A 110 1.80 6.32 1.15
N PRO A 111 3.09 6.39 1.51
CA PRO A 111 3.52 6.72 2.87
C PRO A 111 2.98 8.07 3.37
N GLU A 112 2.75 9.02 2.46
CA GLU A 112 2.20 10.33 2.81
C GLU A 112 0.67 10.34 2.86
N GLY A 113 0.03 9.27 2.39
CA GLY A 113 -1.41 9.10 2.35
C GLY A 113 -2.05 9.01 3.74
N THR A 114 -3.27 9.53 3.85
CA THR A 114 -4.01 9.59 5.12
C THR A 114 -4.31 8.19 5.67
N LEU A 115 -4.61 7.22 4.80
CA LEU A 115 -4.83 5.83 5.17
C LEU A 115 -3.57 5.16 5.74
N TYR A 116 -2.40 5.36 5.12
CA TYR A 116 -1.16 4.79 5.62
C TYR A 116 -0.83 5.34 7.01
N LYS A 117 -0.93 6.66 7.18
CA LYS A 117 -0.75 7.34 8.47
C LYS A 117 -1.75 6.83 9.52
N ALA A 118 -3.02 6.66 9.17
CA ALA A 118 -4.04 6.13 10.09
C ALA A 118 -3.75 4.68 10.53
N LEU A 119 -3.30 3.82 9.61
CA LEU A 119 -2.89 2.45 9.92
C LEU A 119 -1.64 2.40 10.80
N MET A 120 -0.61 3.18 10.45
CA MET A 120 0.65 3.22 11.21
C MET A 120 0.52 3.93 12.55
N ASN A 121 -0.43 4.84 12.73
CA ASN A 121 -0.71 5.46 14.03
C ASN A 121 -1.41 4.50 15.01
N ASN A 122 -1.90 3.34 14.55
CA ASN A 122 -2.59 2.38 15.40
C ASN A 122 -1.60 1.36 16.00
N PRO A 123 -1.31 1.40 17.31
CA PRO A 123 -0.31 0.55 17.93
C PRO A 123 -0.67 -0.94 17.89
N ALA A 124 -1.97 -1.27 17.90
CA ALA A 124 -2.41 -2.66 17.79
C ALA A 124 -2.12 -3.25 16.40
N ILE A 125 -2.21 -2.43 15.36
CA ILE A 125 -1.88 -2.83 13.99
C ILE A 125 -0.36 -3.02 13.88
N GLN A 126 0.44 -2.06 14.36
CA GLN A 126 1.90 -2.17 14.33
C GLN A 126 2.39 -3.46 15.02
N LEU A 127 1.94 -3.71 16.25
CA LEU A 127 2.30 -4.93 16.99
C LEU A 127 1.84 -6.21 16.28
N GLY A 128 0.64 -6.18 15.68
CA GLY A 128 0.12 -7.28 14.90
C GLY A 128 0.94 -7.59 13.65
N LEU A 129 1.45 -6.57 12.96
CA LEU A 129 2.25 -6.73 11.74
C LEU A 129 3.61 -7.39 11.98
N HIS A 130 4.12 -7.37 13.21
CA HIS A 130 5.32 -8.14 13.59
C HIS A 130 5.06 -9.66 13.68
N ASN A 131 3.79 -10.09 13.72
CA ASN A 131 3.45 -11.50 13.82
C ASN A 131 3.40 -12.16 12.42
N PRO A 132 4.21 -13.19 12.13
CA PRO A 132 4.20 -13.87 10.84
C PRO A 132 2.85 -14.53 10.51
N LYS A 133 2.04 -14.91 11.51
CA LYS A 133 0.68 -15.44 11.31
C LYS A 133 -0.25 -14.41 10.66
N ILE A 134 -0.08 -13.13 11.02
CA ILE A 134 -0.85 -12.02 10.44
C ILE A 134 -0.45 -11.79 8.98
N MET A 135 0.85 -11.85 8.68
CA MET A 135 1.34 -11.79 7.29
C MET A 135 0.73 -12.91 6.45
N LEU A 136 0.74 -14.14 6.96
CA LEU A 136 0.13 -15.29 6.27
C LEU A 136 -1.38 -15.10 6.07
N ALA A 137 -2.09 -14.56 7.07
CA ALA A 137 -3.50 -14.23 6.94
C ALA A 137 -3.73 -13.25 5.79
N PHE A 138 -2.94 -12.17 5.71
CA PHE A 138 -3.03 -11.22 4.60
C PHE A 138 -2.76 -11.86 3.25
N LEU A 139 -1.71 -12.67 3.12
CA LEU A 139 -1.40 -13.38 1.87
C LEU A 139 -2.57 -14.27 1.42
N SER A 140 -3.15 -15.05 2.35
CA SER A 140 -4.29 -15.92 2.01
C SER A 140 -5.56 -15.15 1.64
N ILE A 141 -5.78 -13.97 2.24
CA ILE A 141 -6.91 -13.09 1.90
C ILE A 141 -6.71 -12.48 0.51
N LEU A 142 -5.46 -12.13 0.16
CA LEU A 142 -5.10 -11.66 -1.17
C LEU A 142 -5.29 -12.74 -2.24
N GLU A 143 -4.92 -13.98 -1.94
CA GLU A 143 -5.16 -15.12 -2.84
C GLU A 143 -6.66 -15.41 -2.99
N ASN A 144 -7.41 -15.38 -1.89
CA ASN A 144 -8.83 -15.66 -1.90
C ASN A 144 -9.55 -14.88 -0.79
N SER A 145 -10.34 -13.89 -1.21
CA SER A 145 -11.15 -13.05 -0.33
C SER A 145 -12.09 -13.83 0.61
N SER A 146 -12.53 -15.04 0.22
CA SER A 146 -13.40 -15.88 1.07
C SER A 146 -12.69 -16.38 2.35
N THR A 147 -11.36 -16.47 2.34
CA THR A 147 -10.58 -16.89 3.52
C THR A 147 -10.60 -15.84 4.63
N ALA A 148 -10.99 -14.59 4.34
CA ALA A 148 -11.09 -13.54 5.36
C ALA A 148 -11.97 -13.96 6.54
N ASN A 149 -13.08 -14.68 6.29
CA ASN A 149 -13.94 -15.17 7.37
C ASN A 149 -13.24 -16.18 8.28
N LEU A 150 -12.33 -17.01 7.76
CA LEU A 150 -11.57 -17.96 8.57
C LEU A 150 -10.69 -17.20 9.57
N TRP A 151 -9.94 -16.21 9.10
CA TRP A 151 -9.01 -15.44 9.92
C TRP A 151 -9.68 -14.42 10.84
N LEU A 152 -10.88 -13.96 10.49
CA LEU A 152 -11.70 -13.13 11.37
C LEU A 152 -12.33 -13.90 12.54
N ASN A 153 -12.34 -15.24 12.48
CA ASN A 153 -12.80 -16.09 13.59
C ASN A 153 -11.63 -16.60 14.46
N ASP A 154 -10.38 -16.40 14.04
CA ASP A 154 -9.20 -16.84 14.80
C ASP A 154 -8.86 -15.84 15.92
N VAL A 155 -8.57 -16.36 17.12
CA VAL A 155 -8.39 -15.56 18.34
C VAL A 155 -7.18 -14.61 18.23
N ASP A 156 -6.13 -15.01 17.51
CA ASP A 156 -4.90 -14.23 17.41
C ASP A 156 -4.99 -13.21 16.27
N THR A 157 -5.60 -13.58 15.13
CA THR A 157 -5.62 -12.73 13.93
C THR A 157 -6.81 -11.78 13.86
N ALA A 158 -7.96 -12.16 14.44
CA ALA A 158 -9.18 -11.36 14.38
C ALA A 158 -9.05 -9.94 14.97
N PRO A 159 -8.36 -9.70 16.11
CA PRO A 159 -8.25 -8.34 16.66
C PRO A 159 -7.50 -7.39 15.73
N VAL A 160 -6.42 -7.87 15.11
CA VAL A 160 -5.57 -7.08 14.22
C VAL A 160 -6.29 -6.84 12.89
N LEU A 161 -6.81 -7.89 12.26
CA LEU A 161 -7.56 -7.77 11.00
C LEU A 161 -8.79 -6.89 11.17
N GLY A 162 -9.52 -7.06 12.27
CA GLY A 162 -10.67 -6.24 12.61
C GLY A 162 -10.29 -4.76 12.76
N GLN A 163 -9.15 -4.46 13.38
CA GLN A 163 -8.67 -3.07 13.46
C GLN A 163 -8.24 -2.50 12.12
N VAL A 164 -7.56 -3.28 11.28
CA VAL A 164 -7.19 -2.86 9.93
C VAL A 164 -8.44 -2.55 9.11
N PHE A 165 -9.44 -3.43 9.12
CA PHE A 165 -10.69 -3.18 8.41
C PHE A 165 -11.45 -1.98 8.96
N LYS A 166 -11.54 -1.82 10.28
CA LYS A 166 -12.19 -0.65 10.89
C LYS A 166 -11.52 0.65 10.47
N THR A 167 -10.19 0.71 10.58
CA THR A 167 -9.38 1.89 10.23
C THR A 167 -9.55 2.23 8.75
N TYR A 168 -9.51 1.22 7.87
CA TYR A 168 -9.74 1.40 6.44
C TYR A 168 -11.13 1.96 6.12
N HIS A 169 -12.19 1.38 6.70
CA HIS A 169 -13.55 1.83 6.43
C HIS A 169 -13.83 3.21 7.00
N SER A 170 -13.32 3.51 8.20
CA SER A 170 -13.45 4.85 8.78
C SER A 170 -12.77 5.90 7.90
N GLU A 171 -11.56 5.62 7.43
CA GLU A 171 -10.81 6.56 6.57
C GLU A 171 -11.52 6.76 5.24
N LYS A 172 -11.97 5.68 4.59
CA LYS A 172 -12.75 5.76 3.36
C LYS A 172 -14.02 6.59 3.55
N HIS A 173 -14.73 6.41 4.66
CA HIS A 173 -15.93 7.18 4.97
C HIS A 173 -15.61 8.67 5.17
N ILE A 174 -14.52 9.01 5.87
CA ILE A 174 -14.07 10.39 6.07
C ILE A 174 -13.77 11.06 4.72
N LEU A 175 -13.08 10.39 3.80
CA LEU A 175 -12.79 10.93 2.47
C LEU A 175 -14.06 11.27 1.68
N VAL A 176 -15.05 10.37 1.70
CA VAL A 176 -16.34 10.60 1.02
C VAL A 176 -17.08 11.79 1.64
N VAL A 177 -17.14 11.86 2.96
CA VAL A 177 -17.79 12.98 3.68
C VAL A 177 -17.10 14.31 3.37
N ASN A 178 -15.77 14.33 3.38
CA ASN A 178 -15.00 15.53 3.04
C ASN A 178 -15.26 15.99 1.60
N GLN A 179 -15.31 15.05 0.66
CA GLN A 179 -15.66 15.35 -0.74
C GLN A 179 -17.06 15.97 -0.85
N GLN A 180 -18.04 15.44 -0.12
CA GLN A 180 -19.40 16.00 -0.08
C GLN A 180 -19.43 17.41 0.52
N MET A 181 -18.70 17.67 1.61
CA MET A 181 -18.64 19.01 2.21
C MET A 181 -18.02 20.03 1.26
N GLU A 182 -16.97 19.67 0.53
CA GLU A 182 -16.32 20.56 -0.45
C GLU A 182 -17.21 20.87 -1.66
N LEU A 183 -18.12 19.96 -2.02
CA LEU A 183 -19.14 20.23 -3.05
C LEU A 183 -20.20 21.20 -2.52
N ILE A 184 -20.61 21.07 -1.26
CA ILE A 184 -21.58 21.97 -0.62
C ILE A 184 -21.01 23.39 -0.49
N LYS A 185 -19.75 23.54 -0.04
CA LYS A 185 -19.07 24.85 0.05
C LYS A 185 -18.99 25.56 -1.31
N ARG A 186 -18.64 24.83 -2.37
CA ARG A 186 -18.60 25.38 -3.74
C ARG A 186 -19.98 25.85 -4.25
N GLN A 187 -21.07 25.31 -3.73
CA GLN A 187 -22.43 25.74 -4.07
C GLN A 187 -22.90 26.95 -3.23
N GLN A 188 -22.25 27.22 -2.09
CA GLN A 188 -22.63 28.30 -1.16
C GLN A 188 -21.85 29.60 -1.35
N ASP A 189 -20.74 29.61 -2.09
CA ASP A 189 -20.04 30.82 -2.53
C ASP A 189 -20.30 31.12 -4.02
N PRO A 190 -21.46 31.68 -4.41
CA PRO A 190 -21.58 32.34 -5.70
C PRO A 190 -20.80 33.64 -5.65
N SER A 191 -19.90 33.85 -6.62
CA SER A 191 -19.16 35.10 -6.82
C SER A 191 -20.04 36.35 -6.83
#